data_AF-A0A1F7X4U8-F1
#
_entry.id   AF-A0A1F7X4U8-F1
#
_cell.length_a   1.000
_cell.length_b   1.000
_cell.length_c   1.000
_cell.angle_alpha   90.00
_cell.angle_beta   90.00
_cell.angle_gamma   90.00
#
_symmetry.space_group_name_H-M   'P 1'
#
loop_
_entity.id
_entity.type
_entity.pdbx_description
1 polymer ?
#
loop_
_entity_poly.entity_id
_entity_poly.type
_entity_poly.pdbx_seq_one_letter_code
_entity_poly.pdbx_strand_id
1 'polypeptide(L)'
;MDLEPAVQTPQPQGKPRGSKVLILVLLSLFVLLVTAVAAEAVYLYKNPFQKCSLLGCQEYQPLGVEDLAPKPLNEERVAAIRKFLDRMTPDKQSGAFYRELKYTTVAQGLAAIAIPEIVEIDRVKYVYHLGLQDEKGAILRYRFTQQELDIMEVKIVTWGGESKDATIKDLQESDYVVIKTSSNLLDTYAGDTINLEIKREHF
;
A
#
# COMPACT_ATOMS: atom_id res chain seq x y z
N MET A 1 -19.33 81.87 -58.49
CA MET A 1 -18.60 82.03 -57.22
C MET A 1 -19.62 82.57 -56.23
N ASP A 2 -20.08 81.88 -55.20
CA ASP A 2 -19.65 80.63 -54.54
C ASP A 2 -20.84 80.07 -53.74
N LEU A 3 -21.15 78.77 -53.91
CA LEU A 3 -20.97 77.64 -52.98
C LEU A 3 -22.12 77.43 -51.96
N GLU A 4 -22.85 76.32 -52.17
CA GLU A 4 -23.81 75.68 -51.25
C GLU A 4 -23.17 75.23 -49.92
N PRO A 5 -23.95 75.10 -48.84
CA PRO A 5 -23.65 74.18 -47.76
C PRO A 5 -24.42 72.85 -47.91
N ALA A 6 -23.67 71.75 -47.79
CA ALA A 6 -24.16 70.38 -47.77
C ALA A 6 -24.95 70.07 -46.49
N VAL A 7 -26.09 69.40 -46.65
CA VAL A 7 -26.90 68.84 -45.55
C VAL A 7 -26.29 67.50 -45.10
N GLN A 8 -25.96 67.42 -43.81
CA GLN A 8 -25.51 66.21 -43.12
C GLN A 8 -26.69 65.26 -42.81
N THR A 9 -26.51 63.96 -43.05
CA THR A 9 -27.33 62.89 -42.47
C THR A 9 -26.71 62.36 -41.18
N PRO A 10 -27.50 62.02 -40.15
CA PRO A 10 -26.99 61.57 -38.85
C PRO A 10 -26.45 60.13 -38.90
N GLN A 11 -25.29 59.89 -38.28
CA GLN A 11 -24.73 58.57 -38.04
C GLN A 11 -25.60 57.75 -37.05
N PRO A 12 -25.83 56.45 -37.27
CA PRO A 12 -26.47 55.60 -36.28
C PRO A 12 -25.47 55.21 -35.17
N GLN A 13 -25.92 55.38 -33.92
CA GLN A 13 -25.22 55.00 -32.69
C GLN A 13 -24.82 53.52 -32.69
N GLY A 14 -23.54 53.26 -32.42
CA GLY A 14 -22.98 51.92 -32.31
C GLY A 14 -23.52 51.14 -31.12
N LYS A 15 -24.11 49.97 -31.39
CA LYS A 15 -24.47 48.94 -30.40
C LYS A 15 -23.19 48.35 -29.77
N PRO A 16 -23.08 48.17 -28.43
CA PRO A 16 -21.87 47.65 -27.82
C PRO A 16 -21.73 46.15 -28.10
N ARG A 17 -20.96 45.80 -29.14
CA ARG A 17 -20.62 44.42 -29.52
C ARG A 17 -19.65 43.71 -28.56
N GLY A 18 -19.16 44.38 -27.51
CA GLY A 18 -18.06 43.88 -26.66
C GLY A 18 -18.41 42.81 -25.63
N SER A 19 -19.64 42.79 -25.07
CA SER A 19 -19.94 41.95 -23.90
C SER A 19 -20.17 40.47 -24.23
N LYS A 20 -20.87 40.15 -25.32
CA LYS A 20 -21.12 38.75 -25.74
C LYS A 20 -19.86 38.04 -26.22
N VAL A 21 -18.94 38.80 -26.85
CA VAL A 21 -17.65 38.27 -27.31
C VAL A 21 -16.76 37.94 -26.12
N LEU A 22 -16.72 38.81 -25.10
CA LEU A 22 -15.96 38.54 -23.87
C LEU A 22 -16.44 37.28 -23.15
N ILE A 23 -17.77 37.08 -23.04
CA ILE A 23 -18.35 35.90 -22.40
C ILE A 23 -18.00 34.63 -23.18
N LEU A 24 -18.07 34.67 -24.51
CA LEU A 24 -17.70 33.53 -25.36
C LEU A 24 -16.20 33.18 -25.24
N VAL A 25 -15.33 34.18 -25.13
CA VAL A 25 -13.88 33.97 -24.92
C VAL A 25 -13.59 33.38 -23.55
N LEU A 26 -14.29 33.83 -22.49
CA LEU A 26 -14.13 33.27 -21.15
C LEU A 26 -14.64 31.83 -21.08
N LEU A 27 -15.76 31.53 -21.74
CA LEU A 27 -16.31 30.18 -21.82
C LEU A 27 -15.38 29.24 -22.58
N SER A 28 -14.80 29.67 -23.70
CA SER A 28 -13.84 28.85 -24.45
C SER A 28 -12.55 28.59 -23.66
N LEU A 29 -12.05 29.60 -22.93
CA LEU A 29 -10.93 29.43 -22.00
C LEU A 29 -11.25 28.44 -20.87
N PHE A 30 -12.45 28.52 -20.30
CA PHE A 30 -12.88 27.60 -19.24
C PHE A 30 -12.99 26.16 -19.76
N VAL A 31 -13.59 25.96 -20.94
CA VAL A 31 -13.67 24.64 -21.57
C VAL A 31 -12.28 24.09 -21.86
N LEU A 32 -11.37 24.90 -22.40
CA LEU A 32 -9.97 24.51 -22.63
C LEU A 32 -9.29 24.06 -21.34
N LEU A 33 -9.47 24.82 -20.26
CA LEU A 33 -8.87 24.51 -18.96
C LEU A 33 -9.41 23.20 -18.38
N VAL A 34 -10.74 22.99 -18.44
CA VAL A 34 -11.36 21.74 -18.00
C VAL A 34 -10.88 20.56 -18.86
N THR A 35 -10.76 20.72 -20.17
CA THR A 35 -10.25 19.66 -21.05
C THR A 35 -8.78 19.34 -20.81
N ALA A 36 -7.95 20.33 -20.50
CA ALA A 36 -6.54 20.13 -20.16
C ALA A 36 -6.40 19.34 -18.85
N VAL A 37 -7.14 19.74 -17.81
CA VAL A 37 -7.15 19.03 -16.53
C VAL A 37 -7.69 17.61 -16.68
N ALA A 38 -8.74 17.41 -17.48
CA ALA A 38 -9.27 16.08 -17.75
C ALA A 38 -8.27 15.21 -18.53
N ALA A 39 -7.55 15.78 -19.50
CA ALA A 39 -6.52 15.07 -20.27
C ALA A 39 -5.35 14.63 -19.37
N GLU A 40 -4.88 15.50 -18.48
CA GLU A 40 -3.85 15.16 -17.49
C GLU A 40 -4.36 14.09 -16.51
N ALA A 41 -5.60 14.19 -16.03
CA ALA A 41 -6.19 13.18 -15.15
C ALA A 41 -6.28 11.80 -15.83
N VAL A 42 -6.69 11.76 -17.10
CA VAL A 42 -6.74 10.52 -17.90
C VAL A 42 -5.33 9.98 -18.17
N TYR A 43 -4.38 10.86 -18.46
CA TYR A 43 -2.97 10.50 -18.68
C TYR A 43 -2.34 9.90 -17.42
N LEU A 44 -2.56 10.51 -16.26
CA LEU A 44 -2.10 10.01 -14.96
C LEU A 44 -2.83 8.72 -14.53
N TYR A 45 -4.09 8.54 -14.92
CA TYR A 45 -4.81 7.28 -14.69
C TYR A 45 -4.23 6.13 -15.53
N LYS A 46 -3.87 6.39 -16.80
CA LYS A 46 -3.28 5.39 -17.70
C LYS A 46 -1.79 5.13 -17.42
N ASN A 47 -1.07 6.09 -16.84
CA ASN A 47 0.36 5.98 -16.52
C ASN A 47 0.59 6.03 -15.00
N PRO A 48 0.33 4.93 -14.27
CA PRO A 48 0.39 4.90 -12.81
C PRO A 48 1.77 5.29 -12.27
N PHE A 49 2.86 5.04 -13.02
CA PHE A 49 4.21 5.41 -12.62
C PHE A 49 4.43 6.93 -12.49
N GLN A 50 3.91 7.73 -13.43
CA GLN A 50 4.02 9.19 -13.36
C GLN A 50 3.08 9.80 -12.31
N LYS A 51 1.91 9.18 -12.11
CA LYS A 51 1.02 9.51 -11.00
C LYS A 51 1.69 9.27 -9.65
N CYS A 52 2.45 8.19 -9.52
CA CYS A 52 3.26 7.88 -8.34
C CYS A 52 4.38 8.91 -8.10
N SER A 53 5.08 9.35 -9.15
CA SER A 53 6.13 10.39 -9.06
C SER A 53 5.59 11.75 -8.59
N LEU A 54 4.42 12.18 -9.07
CA LEU A 54 3.80 13.46 -8.71
C LEU A 54 3.14 13.47 -7.33
N LEU A 55 2.61 12.32 -6.87
CA LEU A 55 1.91 12.20 -5.59
C LEU A 55 2.80 11.67 -4.45
N GLY A 56 4.11 11.50 -4.70
CA GLY A 56 5.09 11.15 -3.68
C GLY A 56 5.06 9.68 -3.25
N CYS A 57 4.67 8.76 -4.14
CA CYS A 57 4.88 7.34 -3.86
C CYS A 57 6.38 7.07 -3.79
N GLN A 58 6.84 6.46 -2.69
CA GLN A 58 8.19 5.90 -2.63
C GLN A 58 8.39 4.99 -3.84
N GLU A 59 9.43 5.24 -4.63
CA GLU A 59 9.87 4.30 -5.64
C GLU A 59 10.09 2.95 -4.95
N TYR A 60 9.44 1.91 -5.47
CA TYR A 60 9.77 0.54 -5.10
C TYR A 60 11.22 0.31 -5.52
N GLN A 61 12.15 0.43 -4.59
CA GLN A 61 13.41 -0.26 -4.71
C GLN A 61 13.05 -1.74 -4.61
N PRO A 62 13.21 -2.54 -5.67
CA PRO A 62 13.21 -3.97 -5.47
C PRO A 62 14.29 -4.23 -4.42
N LEU A 63 13.89 -4.79 -3.27
CA LEU A 63 14.81 -5.46 -2.38
C LEU A 63 15.46 -6.53 -3.26
N GLY A 64 16.59 -6.17 -3.87
CA GLY A 64 17.46 -7.13 -4.51
C GLY A 64 17.70 -8.21 -3.49
N VAL A 65 17.57 -9.46 -3.92
CA VAL A 65 17.81 -10.67 -3.13
C VAL A 65 19.01 -10.41 -2.23
N GLU A 66 18.73 -10.01 -0.99
CA GLU A 66 19.78 -9.58 -0.09
C GLU A 66 20.43 -10.87 0.36
N ASP A 67 21.71 -10.95 0.04
CA ASP A 67 22.64 -12.02 0.35
C ASP A 67 22.33 -12.66 1.70
N LEU A 68 22.48 -13.98 1.78
CA LEU A 68 22.37 -14.80 3.00
C LEU A 68 23.50 -14.49 4.01
N ALA A 69 23.90 -13.22 4.14
CA ALA A 69 24.74 -12.75 5.22
C ALA A 69 23.95 -12.89 6.55
N PRO A 70 24.58 -13.40 7.61
CA PRO A 70 23.98 -13.42 8.94
C PRO A 70 23.53 -12.00 9.31
N LYS A 71 22.24 -11.83 9.62
CA LYS A 71 21.72 -10.53 10.04
C LYS A 71 22.44 -10.08 11.31
N PRO A 72 22.88 -8.80 11.40
CA PRO A 72 23.55 -8.31 12.59
C PRO A 72 22.58 -8.26 13.77
N LEU A 73 23.02 -8.81 14.91
CA LEU A 73 22.27 -8.79 16.16
C LEU A 73 22.23 -7.37 16.73
N ASN A 74 21.13 -7.02 17.38
CA ASN A 74 20.99 -5.76 18.09
C ASN A 74 21.67 -5.86 19.46
N GLU A 75 22.74 -5.09 19.68
CA GLU A 75 23.53 -5.13 20.91
C GLU A 75 22.70 -4.82 22.17
N GLU A 76 21.75 -3.88 22.09
CA GLU A 76 20.88 -3.52 23.22
C GLU A 76 19.92 -4.66 23.58
N ARG A 77 19.30 -5.30 22.58
CA ARG A 77 18.42 -6.46 22.78
C ARG A 77 19.19 -7.65 23.34
N VAL A 78 20.38 -7.91 22.80
CA VAL A 78 21.30 -8.95 23.31
C VAL A 78 21.67 -8.66 24.77
N ALA A 79 22.02 -7.41 25.11
CA ALA A 79 22.36 -7.03 26.48
C ALA A 79 21.16 -7.16 27.44
N ALA A 80 19.96 -6.77 27.01
CA ALA A 80 18.73 -6.90 27.79
C ALA A 80 18.38 -8.38 28.07
N ILE A 81 18.49 -9.23 27.05
CA ILE A 81 18.26 -10.67 27.17
C ILE A 81 19.33 -11.33 28.03
N ARG A 82 20.60 -10.95 27.88
CA ARG A 82 21.68 -11.40 28.76
C ARG A 82 21.39 -11.06 30.22
N LYS A 83 20.96 -9.83 30.50
CA LYS A 83 20.56 -9.40 31.85
C LYS A 83 19.37 -10.18 32.41
N PHE A 84 18.46 -10.63 31.56
CA PHE A 84 17.36 -11.52 31.95
C PHE A 84 17.87 -12.94 32.27
N LEU A 85 18.75 -13.48 31.43
CA LEU A 85 19.39 -14.78 31.63
C LEU A 85 20.23 -14.84 32.92
N ASP A 86 20.98 -13.78 33.22
CA ASP A 86 21.78 -13.66 34.44
C ASP A 86 20.93 -13.74 35.72
N ARG A 87 19.61 -13.48 35.62
CA ARG A 87 18.64 -13.58 36.73
C ARG A 87 17.98 -14.95 36.83
N MET A 88 18.15 -15.81 35.83
CA MET A 88 17.64 -17.18 35.85
C MET A 88 18.63 -18.13 36.51
N THR A 89 18.11 -19.21 37.11
CA THR A 89 18.94 -20.24 37.74
C THR A 89 19.87 -20.91 36.69
N PRO A 90 21.09 -21.32 37.06
CA PRO A 90 22.10 -21.78 36.10
C PRO A 90 21.67 -22.95 35.19
N ASP A 91 20.75 -23.79 35.66
CA ASP A 91 20.11 -24.89 34.93
C ASP A 91 19.22 -24.42 33.77
N LYS A 92 18.79 -23.15 33.76
CA LYS A 92 17.92 -22.54 32.74
C LYS A 92 18.66 -21.65 31.74
N GLN A 93 19.97 -21.44 31.91
CA GLN A 93 20.79 -20.58 31.04
C GLN A 93 21.27 -21.28 29.75
N SER A 94 20.63 -22.38 29.33
CA SER A 94 21.12 -23.22 28.23
C SER A 94 20.85 -22.61 26.84
N GLY A 95 21.62 -23.06 25.83
CA GLY A 95 21.45 -22.69 24.42
C GLY A 95 20.06 -22.98 23.82
N ALA A 96 19.19 -23.75 24.52
CA ALA A 96 17.79 -23.91 24.15
C ALA A 96 17.01 -22.59 24.24
N PHE A 97 17.30 -21.73 25.23
CA PHE A 97 16.63 -20.43 25.36
C PHE A 97 16.99 -19.50 24.20
N TYR A 98 18.23 -19.52 23.71
CA TYR A 98 18.61 -18.76 22.52
C TYR A 98 17.88 -19.21 21.25
N ARG A 99 17.49 -20.50 21.17
CA ARG A 99 16.59 -21.00 20.12
C ARG A 99 15.15 -20.52 20.32
N GLU A 100 14.68 -20.34 21.54
CA GLU A 100 13.33 -19.83 21.84
C GLU A 100 13.15 -18.35 21.46
N LEU A 101 14.24 -17.58 21.37
CA LEU A 101 14.22 -16.17 20.93
C LEU A 101 13.97 -16.01 19.43
N LYS A 102 14.05 -17.10 18.68
CA LYS A 102 13.56 -17.20 17.30
C LYS A 102 12.39 -18.19 17.28
N TYR A 103 11.18 -17.68 17.12
CA TYR A 103 10.00 -18.54 17.01
C TYR A 103 9.29 -18.30 15.69
N THR A 104 8.68 -19.36 15.16
CA THR A 104 7.81 -19.29 14.00
C THR A 104 6.42 -19.72 14.42
N THR A 105 5.43 -18.84 14.26
CA THR A 105 4.02 -19.20 14.41
C THR A 105 3.44 -19.54 13.05
N VAL A 106 2.67 -20.62 12.99
CA VAL A 106 1.93 -21.03 11.78
C VAL A 106 0.44 -21.01 12.11
N ALA A 107 -0.32 -20.29 11.29
CA ALA A 107 -1.78 -20.30 11.34
C ALA A 107 -2.32 -20.68 9.97
N GLN A 108 -3.41 -21.45 9.96
CA GLN A 108 -4.02 -21.93 8.73
C GLN A 108 -5.54 -21.95 8.85
N GLY A 109 -6.22 -21.75 7.73
CA GLY A 109 -7.68 -21.79 7.66
C GLY A 109 -8.21 -21.20 6.36
N LEU A 110 -9.52 -21.19 6.21
CA LEU A 110 -10.19 -20.55 5.08
C LEU A 110 -10.29 -19.04 5.32
N ALA A 111 -10.01 -18.24 4.29
CA ALA A 111 -10.20 -16.79 4.36
C ALA A 111 -11.71 -16.47 4.46
N ALA A 112 -12.18 -16.12 5.66
CA ALA A 112 -13.56 -15.72 5.91
C ALA A 112 -13.75 -14.20 5.91
N ILE A 113 -12.67 -13.45 6.11
CA ILE A 113 -12.64 -11.97 6.06
C ILE A 113 -11.34 -11.58 5.36
N ALA A 114 -11.42 -10.79 4.30
CA ALA A 114 -10.24 -10.32 3.55
C ALA A 114 -10.50 -8.90 3.04
N ILE A 115 -10.45 -7.91 3.94
CA ILE A 115 -10.87 -6.55 3.63
C ILE A 115 -9.81 -5.49 3.98
N PRO A 116 -9.64 -4.46 3.14
CA PRO A 116 -8.96 -3.24 3.55
C PRO A 116 -9.77 -2.55 4.66
N GLU A 117 -9.15 -2.33 5.82
CA GLU A 117 -9.80 -1.72 6.97
C GLU A 117 -8.79 -0.82 7.69
N ILE A 118 -9.11 0.47 7.86
CA ILE A 118 -8.24 1.40 8.58
C ILE A 118 -8.71 1.48 10.03
N VAL A 119 -7.92 0.93 10.95
CA VAL A 119 -8.19 0.95 12.39
C VAL A 119 -6.95 1.41 13.13
N GLU A 120 -7.11 2.29 14.11
CA GLU A 120 -6.03 2.70 15.00
C GLU A 120 -6.24 2.11 16.40
N ILE A 121 -5.28 1.34 16.88
CA ILE A 121 -5.28 0.73 18.22
C ILE A 121 -3.92 1.03 18.84
N ASP A 122 -3.89 1.58 20.06
CA ASP A 122 -2.65 1.92 20.77
C ASP A 122 -1.65 2.74 19.94
N ARG A 123 -2.17 3.68 19.12
CA ARG A 123 -1.41 4.54 18.18
C ARG A 123 -0.75 3.80 17.02
N VAL A 124 -1.10 2.54 16.79
CA VAL A 124 -0.68 1.76 15.63
C VAL A 124 -1.80 1.75 14.60
N LYS A 125 -1.49 2.17 13.38
CA LYS A 125 -2.44 2.22 12.26
C LYS A 125 -2.39 0.92 11.46
N TYR A 126 -3.45 0.13 11.59
CA TYR A 126 -3.72 -1.05 10.78
C TYR A 126 -4.49 -0.66 9.53
N VAL A 127 -4.22 -1.31 8.41
CA VAL A 127 -4.79 -1.00 7.08
C VAL A 127 -5.45 -2.21 6.40
N TYR A 128 -5.30 -3.41 6.95
CA TYR A 128 -5.89 -4.63 6.42
C TYR A 128 -6.29 -5.60 7.52
N HIS A 129 -7.43 -6.27 7.33
CA HIS A 129 -7.97 -7.26 8.25
C HIS A 129 -8.19 -8.59 7.53
N LEU A 130 -7.56 -9.63 8.05
CA LEU A 130 -7.68 -11.00 7.60
C LEU A 130 -8.29 -11.87 8.70
N GLY A 131 -9.38 -12.57 8.40
CA GLY A 131 -10.00 -13.56 9.28
C GLY A 131 -9.83 -14.96 8.69
N LEU A 132 -9.15 -15.84 9.42
CA LEU A 132 -9.01 -17.25 9.07
C LEU A 132 -9.99 -18.09 9.86
N GLN A 133 -10.85 -18.83 9.16
CA GLN A 133 -11.80 -19.75 9.77
C GLN A 133 -11.21 -21.17 9.83
N ASP A 134 -11.25 -21.77 11.01
CA ASP A 134 -10.87 -23.17 11.21
C ASP A 134 -12.00 -24.15 10.86
N GLU A 135 -11.71 -25.45 10.91
CA GLU A 135 -12.69 -26.51 10.62
C GLU A 135 -13.89 -26.53 11.59
N LYS A 136 -13.76 -25.91 12.76
CA LYS A 136 -14.82 -25.80 13.78
C LYS A 136 -15.62 -24.52 13.64
N GLY A 137 -15.30 -23.68 12.65
CA GLY A 137 -15.95 -22.41 12.37
C GLY A 137 -15.45 -21.24 13.22
N ALA A 138 -14.42 -21.42 14.06
CA ALA A 138 -13.81 -20.35 14.84
C ALA A 138 -12.95 -19.46 13.94
N ILE A 139 -13.01 -18.13 14.15
CA ILE A 139 -12.30 -17.15 13.33
C ILE A 139 -11.12 -16.56 14.11
N LEU A 140 -9.92 -16.80 13.60
CA LEU A 140 -8.70 -16.14 14.03
C LEU A 140 -8.49 -14.86 13.22
N ARG A 141 -8.36 -13.72 13.91
CA ARG A 141 -8.29 -12.40 13.28
C ARG A 141 -6.87 -11.83 13.31
N TYR A 142 -6.42 -11.40 12.16
CA TYR A 142 -5.15 -10.72 11.92
C TYR A 142 -5.40 -9.31 11.44
N ARG A 143 -4.60 -8.37 11.92
CA ARG A 143 -4.55 -7.00 11.42
C ARG A 143 -3.12 -6.71 11.00
N PHE A 144 -2.96 -6.10 9.84
CA PHE A 144 -1.67 -5.73 9.30
C PHE A 144 -1.56 -4.22 9.15
N THR A 145 -0.42 -3.70 9.56
CA THR A 145 0.06 -2.35 9.25
C THR A 145 0.56 -2.28 7.81
N GLN A 146 0.74 -1.07 7.26
CA GLN A 146 1.29 -0.92 5.92
C GLN A 146 2.70 -1.52 5.81
N GLN A 147 3.54 -1.28 6.82
CA GLN A 147 4.90 -1.82 6.86
C GLN A 147 4.92 -3.35 6.82
N GLU A 148 4.03 -4.01 7.56
CA GLU A 148 3.91 -5.47 7.53
C GLU A 148 3.46 -5.99 6.17
N LEU A 149 2.53 -5.30 5.50
CA LEU A 149 2.11 -5.65 4.14
C LEU A 149 3.24 -5.47 3.13
N ASP A 150 4.07 -4.43 3.29
CA ASP A 150 5.18 -4.13 2.37
C ASP A 150 6.31 -5.16 2.46
N ILE A 151 6.52 -5.77 3.64
CA ILE A 151 7.52 -6.82 3.86
C ILE A 151 6.94 -8.24 3.77
N MET A 152 5.63 -8.39 3.56
CA MET A 152 4.98 -9.69 3.50
C MET A 152 5.27 -10.38 2.16
N GLU A 153 5.81 -11.60 2.22
CA GLU A 153 5.94 -12.44 1.03
C GLU A 153 4.62 -13.18 0.81
N VAL A 154 3.94 -12.90 -0.30
CA VAL A 154 2.67 -13.55 -0.65
C VAL A 154 2.86 -14.43 -1.88
N LYS A 155 2.45 -15.70 -1.78
CA LYS A 155 2.50 -16.65 -2.89
C LYS A 155 1.19 -17.38 -3.05
N ILE A 156 0.76 -17.56 -4.30
CA ILE A 156 -0.26 -18.57 -4.62
C ILE A 156 0.47 -19.87 -4.89
N VAL A 157 0.08 -20.93 -4.19
CA VAL A 157 0.71 -22.25 -4.28
C VAL A 157 -0.34 -23.29 -4.68
N THR A 158 -0.08 -24.06 -5.75
CA THR A 158 -0.96 -25.15 -6.13
C THR A 158 -0.83 -26.35 -5.20
N TRP A 159 -1.84 -27.23 -5.20
CA TRP A 159 -1.75 -28.52 -4.51
C TRP A 159 -0.59 -29.39 -5.04
N GLY A 160 -0.15 -29.16 -6.28
CA GLY A 160 1.02 -29.81 -6.90
C GLY A 160 2.37 -29.20 -6.48
N GLY A 161 2.37 -28.12 -5.70
CA GLY A 161 3.59 -27.47 -5.20
C GLY A 161 4.17 -26.39 -6.11
N GLU A 162 3.53 -26.07 -7.23
CA GLU A 162 3.91 -24.91 -8.05
C GLU A 162 3.55 -23.63 -7.33
N SER A 163 4.39 -22.59 -7.46
CA SER A 163 4.17 -21.32 -6.76
C SER A 163 4.39 -20.12 -7.67
N LYS A 164 3.59 -19.07 -7.46
CA LYS A 164 3.72 -17.79 -8.13
C LYS A 164 3.62 -16.66 -7.11
N ASP A 165 4.45 -15.63 -7.30
CA ASP A 165 4.40 -14.42 -6.48
C ASP A 165 3.06 -13.70 -6.67
N ALA A 166 2.52 -13.22 -5.55
CA ALA A 166 1.22 -12.58 -5.49
C ALA A 166 1.27 -11.44 -4.46
N THR A 167 0.11 -10.82 -4.24
CA THR A 167 -0.09 -9.80 -3.23
C THR A 167 -1.29 -10.17 -2.37
N ILE A 168 -1.44 -9.50 -1.22
CA ILE A 168 -2.63 -9.71 -0.36
C ILE A 168 -3.95 -9.35 -1.06
N LYS A 169 -3.90 -8.58 -2.15
CA LYS A 169 -5.07 -8.22 -2.98
C LYS A 169 -5.55 -9.39 -3.85
N ASP A 170 -4.69 -10.37 -4.08
CA ASP A 170 -5.04 -11.57 -4.85
C ASP A 170 -5.81 -12.59 -4.00
N LEU A 171 -5.88 -12.37 -2.68
CA LEU A 171 -6.65 -13.20 -1.75
C LEU A 171 -8.16 -13.05 -2.01
N GLN A 172 -8.84 -14.19 -2.06
CA GLN A 172 -10.29 -14.29 -2.19
C GLN A 172 -10.89 -14.94 -0.96
N GLU A 173 -12.16 -14.65 -0.68
CA GLU A 173 -12.90 -15.39 0.33
C GLU A 173 -12.93 -16.88 -0.02
N SER A 174 -12.88 -17.73 0.99
CA SER A 174 -12.79 -19.20 0.89
C SER A 174 -11.47 -19.75 0.33
N ASP A 175 -10.47 -18.91 0.01
CA ASP A 175 -9.12 -19.43 -0.23
C ASP A 175 -8.59 -20.10 1.04
N TYR A 176 -7.88 -21.22 0.90
CA TYR A 176 -7.16 -21.80 2.03
C TYR A 176 -5.82 -21.08 2.19
N VAL A 177 -5.62 -20.47 3.35
CA VAL A 177 -4.46 -19.63 3.63
C VAL A 177 -3.60 -20.27 4.70
N VAL A 178 -2.28 -20.18 4.53
CA VAL A 178 -1.29 -20.48 5.57
C VAL A 178 -0.45 -19.24 5.80
N ILE A 179 -0.50 -18.70 7.02
CA ILE A 179 0.33 -17.58 7.46
C ILE A 179 1.46 -18.14 8.33
N LYS A 180 2.70 -17.81 7.97
CA LYS A 180 3.89 -18.14 8.75
C LYS A 180 4.55 -16.84 9.17
N THR A 181 4.58 -16.58 10.46
CA THR A 181 5.26 -15.41 11.04
C THR A 181 6.50 -15.89 11.74
N SER A 182 7.68 -15.43 11.33
CA SER A 182 8.95 -15.75 11.96
C SER A 182 9.51 -14.51 12.64
N SER A 183 9.59 -14.56 13.96
CA SER A 183 10.15 -13.51 14.80
C SER A 183 11.56 -13.88 15.20
N ASN A 184 12.48 -12.91 15.15
CA ASN A 184 13.78 -13.04 15.79
C ASN A 184 13.98 -11.85 16.73
N LEU A 185 13.84 -12.11 18.02
CA LEU A 185 13.92 -11.08 19.07
C LEU A 185 15.32 -10.48 19.24
N LEU A 186 16.33 -11.06 18.59
CA LEU A 186 17.72 -10.63 18.68
C LEU A 186 18.18 -9.76 17.50
N ASP A 187 17.43 -9.70 16.40
CA ASP A 187 17.85 -8.96 15.21
C ASP A 187 17.66 -7.44 15.39
N THR A 188 18.39 -6.66 14.60
CA THR A 188 18.32 -5.20 14.52
C THR A 188 17.03 -4.68 13.87
N TYR A 189 16.42 -5.47 13.00
CA TYR A 189 15.16 -5.13 12.34
C TYR A 189 13.96 -5.37 13.26
N ALA A 190 12.96 -4.48 13.20
CA ALA A 190 11.74 -4.56 14.00
C ALA A 190 10.63 -5.40 13.34
N GLY A 191 10.93 -6.12 12.26
CA GLY A 191 9.93 -6.84 11.48
C GLY A 191 10.04 -8.35 11.65
N ASP A 192 8.94 -8.97 12.04
CA ASP A 192 8.73 -10.39 11.79
C ASP A 192 8.72 -10.63 10.27
N THR A 193 9.31 -11.72 9.81
CA THR A 193 9.09 -12.16 8.42
C THR A 193 7.71 -12.78 8.35
N ILE A 194 6.83 -12.23 7.53
CA ILE A 194 5.47 -12.74 7.35
C ILE A 194 5.35 -13.34 5.95
N ASN A 195 5.08 -14.64 5.89
CA ASN A 195 4.84 -15.35 4.64
C ASN A 195 3.37 -15.79 4.59
N LEU A 196 2.67 -15.44 3.52
CA LEU A 196 1.28 -15.81 3.30
C LEU A 196 1.18 -16.69 2.05
N GLU A 197 0.83 -17.94 2.24
CA GLU A 197 0.56 -18.88 1.15
C GLU A 197 -0.95 -19.00 0.92
N ILE A 198 -1.39 -18.72 -0.31
CA ILE A 198 -2.77 -18.90 -0.77
C ILE A 198 -2.81 -20.22 -1.55
N LYS A 199 -3.54 -21.22 -1.07
CA LYS A 199 -3.66 -22.52 -1.75
C LYS A 199 -4.83 -22.50 -2.73
N ARG A 200 -4.54 -22.79 -4.01
CA ARG A 200 -5.54 -22.91 -5.08
C ARG A 200 -5.26 -24.13 -5.95
N GLU A 201 -6.27 -24.59 -6.69
CA GLU A 201 -6.07 -25.68 -7.64
C GLU A 201 -5.29 -25.22 -8.88
N HIS A 202 -5.57 -24.00 -9.35
CA HIS A 202 -4.95 -23.37 -10.54
C HIS A 202 -4.79 -21.84 -10.35
N PHE A 203 -3.88 -21.22 -11.11
CA PHE A 203 -3.64 -19.77 -11.15
C PHE A 203 -3.23 -19.26 -12.54
#